data_AF-A0AA35WUR9-F1
#
_entry.id   AF-A0AA35WUR9-F1
#
_cell.length_a   1.000
_cell.length_b   1.000
_cell.length_c   1.000
_cell.angle_alpha   90.00
_cell.angle_beta   90.00
_cell.angle_gamma   90.00
#
_symmetry.space_group_name_H-M   'P 1'
#
loop_
_entity.id
_entity.type
_entity.pdbx_description
1 polymer ?
#
loop_
_entity_poly.entity_id
_entity_poly.type
_entity_poly.pdbx_seq_one_letter_code
_entity_poly.pdbx_strand_id
1 'polypeptide(L)'
;MVKVFSFRSGVDEVLAQHVAHLFIRDPVSLFEEKIYQSIEDDVDHFENIQSTNWQSMRFKPPPLNSNIGWRVEFRSLDYNIVSLTVTNQMQENMARAQKRDAVRSEKFYFRKSVVPDDDKDDDDKEGAEPRGPHDHEYTEMSVDTIINGKGEFPGLIPLVKMYVNSIEIDTRCSIMLYLALISKRALGELMTGARWIRHYLTSHPLYKEDSVVSEEMTYDLIKRMIEISKGTVPCPDLTGKLLAKQVDS
;
A
#
# COMPACT_ATOMS: atom_id res chain seq x y z
N MET A 1 19.74 3.11 -23.83
CA MET A 1 18.53 2.71 -23.08
C MET A 1 18.01 1.30 -23.35
N VAL A 2 17.74 0.86 -24.59
CA VAL A 2 17.41 -0.57 -24.88
C VAL A 2 18.51 -1.52 -24.40
N LYS A 3 19.76 -1.07 -24.26
CA LYS A 3 20.86 -1.85 -23.66
C LYS A 3 20.65 -2.25 -22.18
N VAL A 4 19.92 -1.49 -21.35
CA VAL A 4 19.69 -1.91 -19.93
C VAL A 4 18.69 -3.06 -19.86
N PHE A 5 17.80 -3.18 -20.84
CA PHE A 5 16.74 -4.19 -20.88
C PHE A 5 16.79 -5.06 -22.15
N SER A 6 17.95 -5.14 -22.79
CA SER A 6 18.16 -6.04 -23.92
C SER A 6 18.57 -7.42 -23.40
N PHE A 7 18.03 -8.48 -24.00
CA PHE A 7 18.51 -9.85 -23.78
C PHE A 7 20.04 -9.99 -23.94
N ARG A 8 20.68 -9.12 -24.75
CA ARG A 8 22.15 -9.10 -24.92
C ARG A 8 22.93 -8.62 -23.71
N SER A 9 22.27 -8.05 -22.71
CA SER A 9 22.87 -7.53 -21.47
C SER A 9 22.59 -8.40 -20.25
N GLY A 10 22.03 -9.60 -20.44
CA GLY A 10 21.78 -10.54 -19.35
C GLY A 10 20.55 -10.24 -18.49
N VAL A 11 19.57 -9.48 -19.01
CA VAL A 11 18.29 -9.26 -18.33
C VAL A 11 17.49 -10.55 -18.33
N ASP A 12 17.01 -10.96 -17.15
CA ASP A 12 16.21 -12.15 -17.00
C ASP A 12 14.85 -12.00 -17.68
N GLU A 13 14.23 -13.12 -18.02
CA GLU A 13 12.98 -13.14 -18.76
C GLU A 13 11.84 -12.42 -18.03
N VAL A 14 11.77 -12.51 -16.70
CA VAL A 14 10.70 -11.91 -15.90
C VAL A 14 10.80 -10.40 -15.92
N LEU A 15 12.00 -9.84 -15.72
CA LEU A 15 12.23 -8.40 -15.83
C LEU A 15 12.01 -7.89 -17.25
N ALA A 16 12.41 -8.65 -18.27
CA ALA A 16 12.16 -8.30 -19.68
C ALA A 16 10.66 -8.25 -20.00
N GLN A 17 9.88 -9.23 -19.54
CA GLN A 17 8.42 -9.24 -19.70
C GLN A 17 7.76 -8.05 -18.98
N HIS A 18 8.22 -7.72 -17.77
CA HIS A 18 7.73 -6.54 -17.05
C HIS A 18 7.92 -5.25 -17.85
N VAL A 19 9.14 -5.03 -18.37
CA VAL A 19 9.44 -3.83 -19.18
C VAL A 19 8.66 -3.86 -20.50
N ALA A 20 8.59 -4.99 -21.19
CA ALA A 20 7.80 -5.13 -22.42
C ALA A 20 6.33 -4.76 -22.19
N HIS A 21 5.75 -5.12 -21.05
CA HIS A 21 4.39 -4.74 -20.69
C HIS A 21 4.19 -3.23 -20.54
N LEU A 22 5.19 -2.48 -20.06
CA LEU A 22 5.11 -1.01 -19.97
C LEU A 22 5.04 -0.37 -21.36
N PHE A 23 5.77 -0.95 -22.33
CA PHE A 23 5.93 -0.44 -23.69
C PHE A 23 4.79 -0.82 -24.65
N ILE A 24 3.71 -1.46 -24.16
CA ILE A 24 2.47 -1.59 -24.95
C ILE A 24 1.69 -0.26 -25.03
N ARG A 25 2.15 0.78 -24.32
CA ARG A 25 1.51 2.09 -24.22
C ARG A 25 2.25 3.11 -25.08
N ASP A 26 1.48 4.00 -25.69
CA ASP A 26 2.02 5.15 -26.41
C ASP A 26 2.44 6.27 -25.45
N PRO A 27 3.48 7.06 -25.79
CA PRO A 27 3.81 8.26 -25.01
C PRO A 27 2.70 9.31 -25.14
N VAL A 28 2.17 9.77 -24.00
CA VAL A 28 1.02 10.69 -23.97
C VAL A 28 1.44 12.17 -24.00
N SER A 29 2.67 12.48 -23.60
CA SER A 29 3.19 13.85 -23.56
C SER A 29 4.67 13.86 -23.92
N LEU A 30 5.04 14.48 -25.04
CA LEU A 30 6.43 14.67 -25.47
C LEU A 30 6.63 16.11 -25.95
N PHE A 31 7.60 16.81 -25.38
CA PHE A 31 7.96 18.16 -25.81
C PHE A 31 8.88 18.12 -27.03
N GLU A 32 8.76 19.11 -27.92
CA GLU A 32 9.51 19.16 -29.19
C GLU A 32 11.03 19.15 -28.96
N GLU A 33 11.48 19.86 -27.92
CA GLU A 33 12.89 19.95 -27.52
C GLU A 33 13.46 18.62 -27.01
N LYS A 34 12.58 17.65 -26.74
CA LYS A 34 12.90 16.34 -26.16
C LYS A 34 12.76 15.20 -27.17
N ILE A 35 12.49 15.49 -28.46
CA ILE A 35 12.38 14.48 -29.51
C ILE A 35 13.73 13.78 -29.75
N TYR A 36 14.80 14.55 -29.86
CA TYR A 36 16.15 14.01 -30.13
C TYR A 36 16.99 14.07 -28.85
N GLN A 37 17.38 12.90 -28.35
CA GLN A 37 18.13 12.75 -27.10
C GLN A 37 19.27 11.74 -27.23
N SER A 38 20.27 11.86 -26.37
CA SER A 38 21.35 10.89 -26.28
C SER A 38 20.84 9.65 -25.56
N ILE A 39 20.95 8.49 -26.21
CA ILE A 39 20.54 7.19 -25.65
C ILE A 39 21.43 6.77 -24.46
N GLU A 40 22.60 7.39 -24.31
CA GLU A 40 23.62 7.11 -23.30
C GLU A 40 23.48 8.04 -22.08
N ASP A 41 23.06 9.29 -22.29
CA ASP A 41 23.06 10.33 -21.26
C ASP A 41 21.66 10.70 -20.75
N ASP A 42 20.61 10.41 -21.52
CA ASP A 42 19.24 10.83 -21.22
C ASP A 42 18.31 9.64 -20.95
N VAL A 43 17.45 9.78 -19.92
CA VAL A 43 16.41 8.81 -19.55
C VAL A 43 15.00 9.25 -19.90
N ASP A 44 14.81 10.44 -20.46
CA ASP A 44 13.47 11.05 -20.56
C ASP A 44 12.53 10.23 -21.46
N HIS A 45 13.02 9.60 -22.53
CA HIS A 45 12.20 8.72 -23.37
C HIS A 45 11.67 7.50 -22.62
N PHE A 46 12.50 6.89 -21.76
CA PHE A 46 12.06 5.79 -20.90
C PHE A 46 11.13 6.30 -19.80
N GLU A 47 11.46 7.41 -19.15
CA GLU A 47 10.62 8.02 -18.12
C GLU A 47 9.28 8.48 -18.70
N ASN A 48 9.18 8.84 -19.98
CA ASN A 48 7.90 9.15 -20.62
C ASN A 48 6.91 7.99 -20.50
N ILE A 49 7.38 6.77 -20.77
CA ILE A 49 6.58 5.54 -20.65
C ILE A 49 6.46 5.09 -19.19
N GLN A 50 7.56 5.06 -18.44
CA GLN A 50 7.57 4.54 -17.07
C GLN A 50 6.77 5.43 -16.11
N SER A 51 6.88 6.76 -16.24
CA SER A 51 6.18 7.70 -15.36
C SER A 51 4.67 7.71 -15.58
N THR A 52 4.22 7.36 -16.80
CA THR A 52 2.81 7.31 -17.21
C THR A 52 2.18 5.92 -17.08
N ASN A 53 2.95 4.93 -16.65
CA ASN A 53 2.41 3.67 -16.12
C ASN A 53 2.22 3.81 -14.59
N TRP A 54 0.98 4.06 -14.17
CA TRP A 54 0.61 4.26 -12.76
C TRP A 54 0.01 2.99 -12.14
N GLN A 55 0.90 2.10 -11.70
CA GLN A 55 0.55 0.87 -10.96
C GLN A 55 0.51 1.12 -9.43
N SER A 56 0.07 0.13 -8.65
CA SER A 56 0.07 0.19 -7.17
C SER A 56 1.48 0.23 -6.58
N MET A 57 2.44 -0.38 -7.27
CA MET A 57 3.87 -0.30 -6.98
C MET A 57 4.64 0.10 -8.25
N ARG A 58 5.77 0.79 -8.09
CA ARG A 58 6.65 1.17 -9.20
C ARG A 58 8.09 0.76 -8.91
N PHE A 59 8.64 -0.05 -9.80
CA PHE A 59 10.05 -0.41 -9.81
C PHE A 59 10.84 0.70 -10.53
N LYS A 60 11.73 1.37 -9.82
CA LYS A 60 12.46 2.54 -10.31
C LYS A 60 13.93 2.17 -10.53
N PRO A 61 14.44 2.25 -11.78
CA PRO A 61 15.85 2.08 -12.05
C PRO A 61 16.69 3.18 -11.37
N PRO A 62 17.99 2.93 -11.17
CA PRO A 62 18.92 3.95 -10.70
C PRO A 62 18.97 5.10 -11.71
N PRO A 63 18.95 6.37 -11.26
CA PRO A 63 19.20 7.51 -12.13
C PRO A 63 20.62 7.46 -12.70
N LEU A 64 20.81 7.98 -13.91
CA LEU A 64 22.16 8.18 -14.45
C LEU A 64 22.95 9.15 -13.56
N ASN A 65 24.26 8.91 -13.41
CA ASN A 65 25.19 9.77 -12.68
C ASN A 65 24.82 10.03 -11.21
N SER A 66 24.19 9.05 -10.55
CA SER A 66 23.80 9.13 -9.14
C SER A 66 24.25 7.90 -8.35
N ASN A 67 24.48 8.08 -7.05
CA ASN A 67 24.73 6.98 -6.11
C ASN A 67 23.44 6.27 -5.67
N ILE A 68 22.28 6.68 -6.19
CA ILE A 68 20.98 6.09 -5.85
C ILE A 68 20.79 4.77 -6.60
N GLY A 69 20.58 3.69 -5.85
CA GLY A 69 20.31 2.35 -6.41
C GLY A 69 18.87 2.14 -6.90
N TRP A 70 18.53 0.87 -7.12
CA TRP A 70 17.16 0.44 -7.44
C TRP A 70 16.20 0.77 -6.30
N ARG A 71 15.02 1.24 -6.65
CA ARG A 71 14.00 1.65 -5.66
C ARG A 71 12.66 1.01 -5.98
N VAL A 72 11.87 0.83 -4.93
CA VAL A 72 10.48 0.42 -5.01
C VAL A 72 9.64 1.53 -4.41
N GLU A 73 8.69 2.05 -5.18
CA GLU A 73 7.71 3.03 -4.71
C GLU A 73 6.38 2.34 -4.49
N PHE A 74 5.85 2.44 -3.26
CA PHE A 74 4.50 2.01 -2.92
C PHE A 74 3.54 3.19 -3.10
N ARG A 75 2.52 3.06 -3.96
CA ARG A 75 1.64 4.17 -4.36
C ARG A 75 0.23 4.10 -3.75
N SER A 76 -0.16 2.95 -3.22
CA SER A 76 -1.43 2.77 -2.50
C SER A 76 -1.21 2.87 -0.99
N LEU A 77 -1.43 4.06 -0.41
CA LEU A 77 -1.32 4.24 1.05
C LEU A 77 -2.55 3.71 1.81
N ASP A 78 -3.68 3.51 1.12
CA ASP A 78 -4.86 2.83 1.65
C ASP A 78 -4.68 1.30 1.52
N TYR A 79 -4.21 0.67 2.61
CA TYR A 79 -4.07 -0.78 2.83
C TYR A 79 -3.36 -1.57 1.70
N ASN A 80 -2.03 -1.44 1.61
CA ASN A 80 -1.09 -2.26 0.81
C ASN A 80 -1.08 -3.77 1.13
N ILE A 81 -1.99 -4.26 1.97
CA ILE A 81 -2.14 -5.70 2.27
C ILE A 81 -2.40 -6.51 0.99
N VAL A 82 -2.96 -5.89 -0.05
CA VAL A 82 -3.35 -6.55 -1.29
C VAL A 82 -2.15 -7.04 -2.14
N SER A 83 -0.95 -6.43 -1.96
CA SER A 83 0.17 -6.63 -2.90
C SER A 83 1.00 -7.91 -2.70
N LEU A 84 0.70 -8.75 -1.71
CA LEU A 84 1.50 -9.95 -1.40
C LEU A 84 0.96 -11.25 -2.02
N THR A 85 -0.04 -11.14 -2.89
CA THR A 85 -0.78 -12.26 -3.48
C THR A 85 -0.48 -12.47 -4.97
N VAL A 86 -0.78 -13.68 -5.46
CA VAL A 86 -0.70 -14.01 -6.90
C VAL A 86 -1.68 -13.15 -7.68
N THR A 87 -1.34 -12.81 -8.94
CA THR A 87 -2.04 -11.83 -9.79
C THR A 87 -3.57 -11.93 -9.78
N ASN A 88 -4.15 -13.14 -9.86
CA ASN A 88 -5.61 -13.32 -9.86
C ASN A 88 -6.24 -12.98 -8.50
N GLN A 89 -5.65 -13.47 -7.41
CA GLN A 89 -6.10 -13.19 -6.04
C GLN A 89 -5.88 -11.71 -5.70
N MET A 90 -4.83 -11.09 -6.24
CA MET A 90 -4.59 -9.65 -6.10
C MET A 90 -5.70 -8.84 -6.77
N GLN A 91 -6.08 -9.18 -8.00
CA GLN A 91 -7.19 -8.51 -8.69
C GLN A 91 -8.50 -8.61 -7.90
N GLU A 92 -8.78 -9.79 -7.35
CA GLU A 92 -9.96 -9.98 -6.51
C GLU A 92 -9.90 -9.17 -5.22
N ASN A 93 -8.75 -9.17 -4.55
CA ASN A 93 -8.50 -8.33 -3.38
C ASN A 93 -8.69 -6.84 -3.70
N MET A 94 -8.21 -6.36 -4.85
CA MET A 94 -8.41 -4.95 -5.28
C MET A 94 -9.89 -4.62 -5.48
N ALA A 95 -10.66 -5.53 -6.08
CA ALA A 95 -12.10 -5.35 -6.24
C ALA A 95 -12.84 -5.34 -4.89
N ARG A 96 -12.47 -6.23 -3.96
CA ARG A 96 -13.03 -6.28 -2.60
C ARG A 96 -12.67 -5.03 -1.79
N ALA A 97 -11.45 -4.50 -1.94
CA ALA A 97 -10.97 -3.32 -1.21
C ALA A 97 -11.80 -2.05 -1.50
N GLN A 98 -12.44 -1.97 -2.67
CA GLN A 98 -13.28 -0.83 -3.06
C GLN A 98 -14.67 -0.86 -2.41
N LYS A 99 -15.10 -2.00 -1.84
CA LYS A 99 -16.43 -2.11 -1.25
C LYS A 99 -16.55 -1.23 0.00
N ARG A 100 -17.76 -0.70 0.22
CA ARG A 100 -18.06 0.13 1.38
C ARG A 100 -17.84 -0.65 2.67
N ASP A 101 -17.01 -0.10 3.55
CA ASP A 101 -16.63 -0.70 4.86
C ASP A 101 -15.82 -2.00 4.75
N ALA A 102 -15.13 -2.22 3.62
CA ALA A 102 -14.36 -3.45 3.34
C ALA A 102 -13.37 -3.85 4.45
N VAL A 103 -12.78 -2.88 5.15
CA VAL A 103 -11.88 -3.14 6.29
C VAL A 103 -12.52 -4.04 7.35
N ARG A 104 -13.85 -3.96 7.52
CA ARG A 104 -14.61 -4.71 8.53
C ARG A 104 -15.43 -5.84 7.93
N SER A 105 -15.94 -5.66 6.70
CA SER A 105 -16.90 -6.59 6.10
C SER A 105 -16.26 -7.63 5.18
N GLU A 106 -15.12 -7.32 4.58
CA GLU A 106 -14.50 -8.17 3.58
C GLU A 106 -13.35 -9.00 4.18
N LYS A 107 -13.03 -10.06 3.47
CA LYS A 107 -11.80 -10.84 3.67
C LYS A 107 -10.93 -10.71 2.44
N PHE A 108 -9.64 -10.87 2.64
CA PHE A 108 -8.64 -10.74 1.60
C PHE A 108 -7.80 -12.01 1.58
N TYR A 109 -7.45 -12.48 0.38
CA TYR A 109 -6.43 -13.52 0.25
C TYR A 109 -5.12 -12.96 0.82
N PHE A 110 -4.52 -13.73 1.71
CA PHE A 110 -3.25 -13.41 2.35
C PHE A 110 -2.46 -14.68 2.61
N ARG A 111 -1.12 -14.58 2.65
CA ARG A 111 -0.25 -15.73 2.86
C ARG A 111 -0.50 -16.34 4.24
N LYS A 112 -0.54 -17.67 4.32
CA LYS A 112 -0.70 -18.45 5.55
C LYS A 112 0.50 -18.29 6.47
N SER A 113 1.71 -18.24 5.91
CA SER A 113 2.95 -17.93 6.63
C SER A 113 3.55 -16.62 6.11
N VAL A 114 4.08 -15.84 7.04
CA VAL A 114 4.86 -14.62 6.77
C VAL A 114 6.29 -14.74 7.26
N VAL A 115 6.61 -15.87 7.91
CA VAL A 115 7.97 -16.26 8.27
C VAL A 115 8.47 -17.15 7.14
N PRO A 116 9.66 -16.90 6.58
CA PRO A 116 10.28 -17.85 5.67
C PRO A 116 10.29 -19.22 6.33
N ASP A 117 9.89 -20.27 5.62
CA ASP A 117 10.21 -21.62 6.10
C ASP A 117 11.74 -21.65 6.25
N ASP A 118 12.24 -21.92 7.46
CA ASP A 118 13.63 -22.31 7.61
C ASP A 118 13.81 -23.50 6.67
N ASP A 119 14.57 -23.31 5.59
CA ASP A 119 14.94 -24.38 4.65
C ASP A 119 15.58 -25.48 5.50
N LYS A 120 14.77 -26.46 5.89
CA LYS A 120 15.25 -27.71 6.46
C LYS A 120 15.92 -28.42 5.30
N ASP A 121 17.24 -28.23 5.22
CA ASP A 121 18.20 -29.09 4.55
C ASP A 121 17.70 -29.61 3.18
N ASP A 122 17.83 -28.79 2.14
CA ASP A 122 17.92 -29.30 0.76
C ASP A 122 19.27 -30.03 0.62
N ASP A 123 19.39 -31.20 1.25
CA ASP A 123 20.38 -32.21 0.91
C ASP A 123 20.04 -32.74 -0.49
N ASP A 124 20.83 -32.30 -1.47
CA ASP A 124 21.18 -32.97 -2.72
C ASP A 124 20.17 -34.02 -3.24
N LYS A 125 19.08 -33.55 -3.87
CA LYS A 125 18.38 -34.36 -4.88
C LYS A 125 18.42 -33.67 -6.23
N GLU A 126 19.45 -34.02 -7.00
CA GLU A 126 19.50 -33.83 -8.45
C GLU A 126 18.21 -34.38 -9.08
N GLY A 127 17.37 -33.48 -9.59
CA GLY A 127 16.11 -33.85 -10.27
C GLY A 127 14.86 -33.09 -9.83
N ALA A 128 14.95 -32.10 -8.94
CA ALA A 128 13.80 -31.24 -8.63
C ALA A 128 13.49 -30.30 -9.81
N GLU A 129 12.34 -30.51 -10.46
CA GLU A 129 11.77 -29.54 -11.39
C GLU A 129 11.60 -28.16 -10.70
N PRO A 130 11.70 -27.05 -11.45
CA PRO A 130 11.55 -25.71 -10.88
C PRO A 130 10.19 -25.61 -10.16
N ARG A 131 10.21 -25.39 -8.84
CA ARG A 131 9.00 -25.27 -8.02
C ARG A 131 8.11 -24.16 -8.60
N GLY A 132 6.97 -24.54 -9.17
CA GLY A 132 5.95 -23.61 -9.66
C GLY A 132 5.34 -22.78 -8.51
N PRO A 133 4.60 -21.70 -8.81
CA PRO A 133 4.04 -20.81 -7.79
C PRO A 133 3.05 -21.58 -6.91
N HIS A 134 3.35 -21.69 -5.62
CA HIS A 134 2.55 -22.41 -4.63
C HIS A 134 1.17 -21.77 -4.44
N ASP A 135 0.17 -22.21 -5.20
CA ASP A 135 -1.24 -21.77 -5.10
C ASP A 135 -1.87 -22.13 -3.72
N HIS A 136 -1.23 -23.03 -2.96
CA HIS A 136 -1.68 -23.46 -1.63
C HIS A 136 -1.24 -22.58 -0.45
N GLU A 137 -0.47 -21.51 -0.71
CA GLU A 137 0.10 -20.65 0.33
C GLU A 137 -0.89 -19.60 0.86
N TYR A 138 -2.04 -19.39 0.22
CA TYR A 138 -2.96 -18.30 0.53
C TYR A 138 -4.25 -18.76 1.22
N THR A 139 -4.82 -17.89 2.06
CA THR A 139 -6.12 -18.09 2.70
C THR A 139 -6.82 -16.75 2.91
N GLU A 140 -8.14 -16.77 3.04
CA GLU A 140 -8.93 -15.56 3.26
C GLU A 140 -8.89 -15.13 4.73
N MET A 141 -8.40 -13.92 4.98
CA MET A 141 -8.31 -13.33 6.32
C MET A 141 -8.98 -11.96 6.36
N SER A 142 -9.56 -11.58 7.50
CA SER A 142 -10.01 -10.21 7.71
C SER A 142 -8.81 -9.27 7.87
N VAL A 143 -8.99 -7.97 7.62
CA VAL A 143 -7.92 -6.98 7.85
C VAL A 143 -7.46 -7.01 9.31
N ASP A 144 -8.38 -7.20 10.25
CA ASP A 144 -8.06 -7.42 11.67
C ASP A 144 -7.12 -8.61 11.88
N THR A 145 -7.41 -9.76 11.28
CA THR A 145 -6.54 -10.96 11.39
C THR A 145 -5.17 -10.71 10.78
N ILE A 146 -5.12 -10.05 9.62
CA ILE A 146 -3.85 -9.76 8.93
C ILE A 146 -2.99 -8.79 9.76
N ILE A 147 -3.60 -7.75 10.32
CA ILE A 147 -2.90 -6.70 11.05
C ILE A 147 -2.55 -7.13 12.48
N ASN A 148 -3.51 -7.66 13.23
CA ASN A 148 -3.40 -7.93 14.66
C ASN A 148 -3.07 -9.39 14.98
N GLY A 149 -3.28 -10.31 14.04
CA GLY A 149 -3.12 -11.75 14.26
C GLY A 149 -4.38 -12.40 14.84
N LYS A 150 -4.52 -13.71 14.64
CA LYS A 150 -5.57 -14.53 15.25
C LYS A 150 -5.19 -16.01 15.20
N GLY A 151 -5.28 -16.70 16.34
CA GLY A 151 -4.94 -18.12 16.43
C GLY A 151 -3.47 -18.35 16.08
N GLU A 152 -3.22 -19.15 15.04
CA GLU A 152 -1.87 -19.49 14.57
C GLU A 152 -1.22 -18.39 13.72
N PHE A 153 -2.01 -17.46 13.16
CA PHE A 153 -1.46 -16.37 12.35
C PHE A 153 -0.96 -15.23 13.25
N PRO A 154 0.33 -14.86 13.20
CA PRO A 154 0.93 -13.92 14.14
C PRO A 154 0.46 -12.47 13.96
N GLY A 155 0.08 -12.07 12.75
CA GLY A 155 -0.25 -10.67 12.43
C GLY A 155 0.97 -9.79 12.13
N LEU A 156 0.77 -8.77 11.30
CA LEU A 156 1.85 -7.86 10.89
C LEU A 156 2.34 -6.95 12.04
N ILE A 157 1.43 -6.42 12.86
CA ILE A 157 1.81 -5.53 13.97
C ILE A 157 2.66 -6.26 15.01
N PRO A 158 2.31 -7.48 15.47
CA PRO A 158 3.18 -8.24 16.38
C PRO A 158 4.59 -8.45 15.83
N LEU A 159 4.73 -8.76 14.53
CA LEU A 159 6.04 -8.91 13.89
C LEU A 159 6.84 -7.59 13.86
N VAL A 160 6.18 -6.49 13.51
CA VAL A 160 6.84 -5.16 13.56
C VAL A 160 7.27 -4.81 14.98
N LYS A 161 6.45 -5.13 15.99
CA LYS A 161 6.81 -4.90 17.40
C LYS A 161 8.05 -5.68 17.83
N MET A 162 8.27 -6.90 17.31
CA MET A 162 9.50 -7.66 17.59
C MET A 162 10.75 -6.90 17.16
N TYR A 163 10.71 -6.25 15.98
CA TYR A 163 11.82 -5.43 15.49
C TYR A 163 11.93 -4.09 16.24
N VAL A 164 10.80 -3.41 16.49
CA VAL A 164 10.81 -2.09 17.14
C VAL A 164 11.33 -2.16 18.59
N ASN A 165 11.27 -3.32 19.23
CA ASN A 165 11.81 -3.50 20.58
C ASN A 165 13.33 -3.30 20.69
N SER A 166 14.08 -3.38 19.59
CA SER A 166 15.53 -3.11 19.56
C SER A 166 15.88 -1.66 19.24
N ILE A 167 14.89 -0.76 19.13
CA ILE A 167 15.06 0.66 18.80
C ILE A 167 15.01 1.51 20.09
N GLU A 168 15.60 2.70 20.06
CA GLU A 168 15.56 3.70 21.13
C GLU A 168 14.13 4.02 21.62
N ILE A 169 14.04 4.37 22.91
CA ILE A 169 12.78 4.43 23.67
C ILE A 169 11.82 5.51 23.15
N ASP A 170 12.31 6.71 22.83
CA ASP A 170 11.45 7.82 22.42
C ASP A 170 10.82 7.58 21.04
N THR A 171 11.62 7.05 20.11
CA THR A 171 11.17 6.60 18.79
C THR A 171 10.16 5.47 18.92
N ARG A 172 10.38 4.52 19.84
CA ARG A 172 9.46 3.42 20.11
C ARG A 172 8.09 3.92 20.60
N CYS A 173 8.03 4.89 21.51
CA CYS A 173 6.75 5.42 22.02
C CYS A 173 5.89 6.01 20.89
N SER A 174 6.49 6.81 20.01
CA SER A 174 5.80 7.41 18.86
C SER A 174 5.33 6.33 17.86
N ILE A 175 6.19 5.35 17.54
CA ILE A 175 5.82 4.23 16.66
C ILE A 175 4.66 3.43 17.26
N MET A 176 4.67 3.17 18.58
CA MET A 176 3.58 2.43 19.23
C MET A 176 2.23 3.16 19.13
N LEU A 177 2.21 4.50 19.13
CA LEU A 177 0.98 5.26 18.91
C LEU A 177 0.45 5.06 17.48
N TYR A 178 1.32 5.07 16.47
CA TYR A 178 0.94 4.80 15.08
C TYR A 178 0.44 3.37 14.89
N LEU A 179 1.14 2.38 15.46
CA LEU A 179 0.71 0.98 15.39
C LEU A 179 -0.64 0.79 16.11
N ALA A 180 -0.88 1.45 17.24
CA ALA A 180 -2.16 1.40 17.93
C ALA A 180 -3.31 1.97 17.06
N LEU A 181 -3.07 3.06 16.33
CA LEU A 181 -4.05 3.62 15.41
C LEU A 181 -4.41 2.62 14.29
N ILE A 182 -3.40 1.98 13.67
CA ILE A 182 -3.62 0.98 12.61
C ILE A 182 -4.35 -0.24 13.14
N SER A 183 -3.90 -0.76 14.30
CA SER A 183 -4.50 -1.90 15.00
C SER A 183 -5.99 -1.68 15.27
N LYS A 184 -6.34 -0.54 15.86
CA LYS A 184 -7.72 -0.20 16.22
C LYS A 184 -8.64 0.04 15.02
N ARG A 185 -8.10 0.55 13.92
CA ARG A 185 -8.84 0.68 12.65
C ARG A 185 -9.10 -0.68 12.02
N ALA A 186 -8.10 -1.57 12.03
CA ALA A 186 -8.25 -2.93 11.52
C ALA A 186 -9.31 -3.72 12.33
N LEU A 187 -9.29 -3.58 13.66
CA LEU A 187 -10.27 -4.18 14.57
C LEU A 187 -11.68 -3.54 14.43
N GLY A 188 -11.76 -2.32 13.90
CA GLY A 188 -13.00 -1.57 13.74
C GLY A 188 -13.45 -0.79 14.97
N GLU A 189 -12.61 -0.67 16.00
CA GLU A 189 -12.81 0.22 17.16
C GLU A 189 -12.74 1.70 16.76
N LEU A 190 -11.84 2.04 15.83
CA LEU A 190 -11.72 3.38 15.26
C LEU A 190 -12.23 3.38 13.82
N MET A 191 -12.90 4.47 13.45
CA MET A 191 -13.38 4.66 12.09
C MET A 191 -12.21 4.95 11.13
N THR A 192 -12.35 4.48 9.90
CA THR A 192 -11.58 5.03 8.79
C THR A 192 -12.09 6.43 8.46
N GLY A 193 -11.26 7.25 7.80
CA GLY A 193 -11.69 8.57 7.32
C GLY A 193 -12.96 8.48 6.46
N ALA A 194 -12.99 7.54 5.51
CA ALA A 194 -14.15 7.29 4.66
C ALA A 194 -15.42 6.93 5.46
N ARG A 195 -15.31 6.12 6.52
CA ARG A 195 -16.45 5.77 7.37
C ARG A 195 -16.94 6.96 8.17
N TRP A 196 -16.02 7.74 8.73
CA TRP A 196 -16.34 8.93 9.49
C TRP A 196 -17.02 9.99 8.61
N ILE A 197 -16.50 10.27 7.41
CA ILE A 197 -17.10 11.21 6.45
C ILE A 197 -18.54 10.79 6.13
N ARG A 198 -18.75 9.52 5.77
CA ARG A 198 -20.09 9.00 5.49
C ARG A 198 -21.01 9.16 6.69
N HIS A 199 -20.58 8.75 7.88
CA HIS A 199 -21.36 8.88 9.10
C HIS A 199 -21.72 10.34 9.39
N TYR A 200 -20.77 11.25 9.26
CA TYR A 200 -20.97 12.69 9.47
C TYR A 200 -22.03 13.25 8.52
N LEU A 201 -21.91 12.95 7.22
CA LEU A 201 -22.85 13.42 6.20
C LEU A 201 -24.24 12.79 6.36
N THR A 202 -24.33 11.49 6.63
CA THR A 202 -25.64 10.82 6.81
C THR A 202 -26.36 11.23 8.09
N SER A 203 -25.63 11.76 9.07
CA SER A 203 -26.19 12.30 10.32
C SER A 203 -26.48 13.80 10.23
N HIS A 204 -26.22 14.42 9.09
CA HIS A 204 -26.36 15.85 8.90
C HIS A 204 -27.85 16.24 8.84
N PRO A 205 -28.32 17.30 9.53
CA PRO A 205 -29.74 17.67 9.56
C PRO A 205 -30.36 17.97 8.20
N LEU A 206 -29.55 18.42 7.24
CA LEU A 206 -29.98 18.72 5.87
C LEU A 206 -29.98 17.51 4.93
N TYR A 207 -29.43 16.36 5.36
CA TYR A 207 -29.37 15.17 4.53
C TYR A 207 -30.75 14.54 4.41
N LYS A 208 -31.18 14.27 3.17
CA LYS A 208 -32.53 13.78 2.85
C LYS A 208 -32.57 12.29 2.51
N GLU A 209 -31.53 11.55 2.87
CA GLU A 209 -31.37 10.13 2.53
C GLU A 209 -31.37 9.84 1.01
N ASP A 210 -31.05 10.86 0.20
CA ASP A 210 -31.10 10.84 -1.26
C ASP A 210 -29.72 10.66 -1.92
N SER A 211 -28.67 10.41 -1.11
CA SER A 211 -27.27 10.34 -1.55
C SER A 211 -26.74 11.65 -2.18
N VAL A 212 -27.42 12.77 -1.96
CA VAL A 212 -26.97 14.09 -2.40
C VAL A 212 -26.30 14.82 -1.23
N VAL A 213 -25.14 15.42 -1.50
CA VAL A 213 -24.42 16.26 -0.55
C VAL A 213 -24.53 17.70 -1.04
N SER A 214 -25.22 18.56 -0.28
CA SER A 214 -25.37 19.98 -0.64
C SER A 214 -24.08 20.78 -0.38
N GLU A 215 -24.04 22.02 -0.89
CA GLU A 215 -22.92 22.94 -0.63
C GLU A 215 -22.76 23.23 0.87
N GLU A 216 -23.86 23.41 1.59
CA GLU A 216 -23.87 23.63 3.05
C GLU A 216 -23.31 22.43 3.80
N MET A 217 -23.74 21.21 3.44
CA MET A 217 -23.21 19.98 4.03
C MET A 217 -21.70 19.83 3.78
N THR A 218 -21.25 20.20 2.57
CA THR A 218 -19.83 20.18 2.19
C THR A 218 -19.03 21.19 2.99
N TYR A 219 -19.55 22.41 3.15
CA TYR A 219 -18.94 23.46 3.96
C TYR A 219 -18.76 22.99 5.42
N ASP A 220 -19.82 22.45 6.03
CA ASP A 220 -19.79 21.98 7.41
C ASP A 220 -18.83 20.80 7.60
N LEU A 221 -18.77 19.87 6.64
CA LEU A 221 -17.80 18.79 6.64
C LEU A 221 -16.35 19.32 6.65
N ILE A 222 -16.01 20.21 5.72
CA ILE A 222 -14.64 20.76 5.60
C ILE A 222 -14.30 21.56 6.85
N LYS A 223 -15.22 22.39 7.34
CA LYS A 223 -15.05 23.16 8.58
C LYS A 223 -14.75 22.23 9.75
N ARG A 224 -15.52 21.16 9.93
CA ARG A 224 -15.28 20.17 10.99
C ARG A 224 -13.94 19.47 10.84
N MET A 225 -13.51 19.12 9.62
CA MET A 225 -12.18 18.53 9.39
C MET A 225 -11.06 19.47 9.82
N ILE A 226 -11.18 20.78 9.53
CA ILE A 226 -10.21 21.79 9.95
C ILE A 226 -10.17 21.91 11.48
N GLU A 227 -11.33 21.95 12.14
CA GLU A 227 -11.44 22.00 13.60
C GLU A 227 -10.77 20.79 14.26
N ILE A 228 -10.97 19.59 13.71
CA ILE A 228 -10.32 18.36 14.18
C ILE A 228 -8.82 18.41 13.95
N SER A 229 -8.38 18.83 12.76
CA SER A 229 -6.95 18.92 12.41
C SER A 229 -6.19 19.92 13.28
N LYS A 230 -6.85 20.98 13.74
CA LYS A 230 -6.28 21.97 14.66
C LYS A 230 -6.37 21.57 16.13
N GLY A 231 -7.03 20.44 16.44
CA GLY A 231 -7.26 20.00 17.81
C GLY A 231 -8.29 20.85 18.58
N THR A 232 -9.02 21.75 17.91
CA THR A 232 -10.05 22.59 18.54
C THR A 232 -11.27 21.78 18.95
N VAL A 233 -11.60 20.72 18.18
CA VAL A 233 -12.68 19.79 18.49
C VAL A 233 -12.13 18.37 18.55
N PRO A 234 -12.31 17.64 19.66
CA PRO A 234 -11.88 16.24 19.75
C PRO A 234 -12.76 15.35 18.85
N CYS A 235 -12.15 14.33 18.23
CA CYS A 235 -12.85 13.33 17.45
C CYS A 235 -12.40 11.91 17.84
N PRO A 236 -12.85 11.40 19.00
CA PRO A 236 -12.39 10.13 19.54
C PRO A 236 -12.69 8.94 18.61
N ASP A 237 -13.75 9.01 17.80
CA ASP A 237 -14.07 7.96 16.84
C ASP A 237 -13.07 7.84 15.68
N LEU A 238 -12.36 8.93 15.35
CA LEU A 238 -11.40 9.00 14.24
C LEU A 238 -9.95 8.91 14.71
N THR A 239 -9.62 9.55 15.83
CA THR A 239 -8.25 9.72 16.35
C THR A 239 -8.00 8.98 17.66
N GLY A 240 -9.04 8.46 18.30
CA GLY A 240 -8.96 7.85 19.62
C GLY A 240 -8.58 8.86 20.71
N LYS A 241 -8.24 8.34 21.90
CA LYS A 241 -7.63 9.14 22.98
C LYS A 241 -6.14 9.44 22.72
N LEU A 242 -5.62 9.08 21.55
CA LEU A 242 -4.18 9.06 21.25
C LEU A 242 -3.61 10.46 20.98
N LEU A 243 -4.44 11.41 20.52
CA LEU A 243 -4.02 12.80 20.22
C LEU A 243 -4.33 13.80 21.35
N ALA A 244 -4.97 13.39 22.44
CA ALA A 244 -5.39 14.30 23.52
C ALA A 244 -4.23 14.84 24.38
N LYS A 245 -2.97 14.45 24.11
CA LYS A 245 -1.79 14.82 24.91
C LYS A 245 -0.84 15.84 24.27
N GLN A 246 -1.13 16.37 23.09
CA GLN A 246 -0.20 17.26 22.37
C GLN A 246 -0.52 18.77 22.46
N VAL A 247 -1.51 19.19 23.24
CA VAL A 247 -1.90 20.62 23.34
C VAL A 247 -1.35 21.31 24.60
N ASP A 248 -0.71 20.57 25.51
CA ASP A 248 -0.03 21.12 26.68
C ASP A 248 1.49 21.08 26.50
N SER A 249 2.03 21.98 25.66
CA SER A 249 3.47 22.33 25.62
C SER A 249 3.66 23.75 25.09
#